data_AF-A0A5K0XJV2-F1
#
_entry.id   AF-A0A5K0XJV2-F1
#
_cell.length_a   1.000
_cell.length_b   1.000
_cell.length_c   1.000
_cell.angle_alpha   90.00
_cell.angle_beta   90.00
_cell.angle_gamma   90.00
#
_symmetry.space_group_name_H-M   'P 1'
#
loop_
_entity.id
_entity.type
_entity.pdbx_description
1 polymer ?
#
loop_
_entity_poly.entity_id
_entity_poly.type
_entity_poly.pdbx_seq_one_letter_code
_entity_poly.pdbx_strand_id
1 'polypeptide(L)' 'ARRGRIYLPQDELACAGLSDDDIFAGKVTDKWRNFMKDQIKRARLFFDEAEKGVTELNPASRWP' A
#
# COMPACT_ATOMS: atom_id res chain seq x y z
N ALA A 1 -7.30 0.91 11.66
CA ALA A 1 -6.57 0.35 12.80
C ALA A 1 -7.44 -0.10 14.00
N ARG A 2 -8.77 -0.26 13.87
CA ARG A 2 -9.70 -0.63 14.97
C ARG A 2 -9.39 -1.93 15.72
N ARG A 3 -8.49 -2.79 15.21
CA ARG A 3 -8.01 -4.01 15.87
C ARG A 3 -6.60 -3.84 16.48
N GLY A 4 -6.14 -2.60 16.69
CA GLY A 4 -4.85 -2.29 17.31
C GLY A 4 -3.62 -2.57 16.43
N ARG A 5 -3.79 -2.64 15.10
CA ARG A 5 -2.70 -3.01 14.17
C ARG A 5 -2.56 -1.99 13.04
N ILE A 6 -1.32 -1.69 12.71
CA ILE A 6 -0.89 -0.84 11.59
C ILE A 6 0.14 -1.64 10.79
N TYR A 7 -0.13 -1.84 9.50
CA TYR A 7 0.75 -2.59 8.57
C TYR A 7 1.50 -1.66 7.60
N LEU A 8 1.44 -0.35 7.87
CA LEU A 8 2.12 0.64 7.06
C LEU A 8 3.59 0.74 7.52
N PRO A 9 4.53 1.02 6.60
CA PRO A 9 5.93 1.18 6.95
C PRO A 9 6.11 2.38 7.89
N GLN A 10 6.74 2.14 9.04
CA GLN A 10 6.83 3.09 10.14
C GLN A 10 7.83 4.22 9.86
N ASP A 11 8.92 3.90 9.17
CA ASP A 11 9.89 4.86 8.65
C ASP A 11 9.26 5.81 7.63
N GLU A 12 8.47 5.28 6.69
CA GLU A 12 7.79 6.12 5.69
C GLU A 12 6.69 6.98 6.30
N LEU A 13 5.96 6.46 7.30
CA LEU A 13 5.04 7.26 8.10
C LEU A 13 5.77 8.42 8.77
N ALA A 14 6.90 8.15 9.44
CA ALA A 14 7.71 9.18 10.09
C ALA A 14 8.29 10.20 9.10
N CYS A 15 8.73 9.78 7.90
CA CYS A 15 9.17 10.69 6.83
C CYS A 15 8.03 11.56 6.30
N ALA A 16 6.82 11.02 6.19
CA ALA A 16 5.61 11.80 5.91
C ALA A 16 5.19 12.67 7.11
N GLY A 17 5.75 12.38 8.30
CA GLY A 17 5.50 12.96 9.63
C GLY A 17 4.19 12.50 10.28
N LEU A 18 3.65 11.38 9.83
CA LEU A 18 2.47 10.73 10.40
C LEU A 18 2.91 9.86 11.58
N SER A 19 2.08 9.81 12.61
CA SER A 19 2.24 8.94 13.77
C SER A 19 1.19 7.84 13.77
N ASP A 20 1.40 6.80 14.58
CA ASP A 20 0.39 5.77 14.82
C ASP A 20 -0.94 6.36 15.33
N ASP A 21 -0.88 7.40 16.18
CA ASP A 21 -2.06 8.10 16.69
C ASP A 21 -2.86 8.78 15.56
N ASP A 22 -2.19 9.35 14.56
CA ASP A 22 -2.86 9.90 13.37
C ASP A 22 -3.63 8.80 12.62
N ILE A 23 -3.05 7.60 12.53
CA ILE A 23 -3.67 6.45 11.87
C ILE A 23 -4.85 5.91 12.69
N PHE A 24 -4.72 5.86 14.01
CA PHE A 24 -5.82 5.44 14.90
C PHE A 24 -6.96 6.46 14.91
N ALA A 25 -6.66 7.76 14.82
CA ALA A 25 -7.65 8.83 14.73
C ALA A 25 -8.52 8.75 13.45
N GLY A 26 -8.03 8.08 12.40
CA GLY A 26 -8.81 7.80 11.19
C GLY A 26 -9.17 9.05 10.37
N LYS A 27 -8.41 10.14 10.52
CA LYS A 27 -8.64 11.40 9.81
C LYS A 27 -7.94 11.40 8.45
N VAL A 28 -8.68 11.69 7.39
CA VAL A 28 -8.15 11.77 6.03
C VAL A 28 -7.61 13.18 5.76
N THR A 29 -6.36 13.41 6.14
CA THR A 29 -5.65 14.69 5.90
C THR A 29 -4.93 14.70 4.54
N ASP A 30 -4.44 15.85 4.09
CA ASP A 30 -3.66 15.94 2.84
C ASP A 30 -2.33 15.18 2.92
N LYS A 31 -1.68 15.22 4.09
CA LYS A 31 -0.49 14.44 4.41
C LYS A 31 -0.76 12.93 4.31
N TRP A 32 -1.89 12.47 4.85
CA TRP A 32 -2.34 11.09 4.69
C TRP A 32 -2.61 10.73 3.22
N ARG A 33 -3.28 11.62 2.47
CA ARG A 33 -3.53 11.41 1.03
C ARG A 33 -2.24 11.29 0.24
N ASN A 34 -1.26 12.15 0.51
CA ASN A 34 0.03 12.12 -0.17
C ASN A 34 0.79 10.83 0.16
N PHE A 35 0.88 10.47 1.44
CA PHE A 35 1.47 9.19 1.86
C PHE A 35 0.81 7.99 1.15
N MET A 36 -0.53 7.92 1.13
CA MET A 36 -1.24 6.80 0.50
C MET A 36 -1.08 6.75 -1.02
N LYS A 37 -0.89 7.89 -1.71
CA LYS A 37 -0.58 7.90 -3.15
C LYS A 37 0.71 7.15 -3.45
N ASP A 38 1.73 7.32 -2.61
CA ASP A 38 3.01 6.61 -2.78
C ASP A 38 2.85 5.11 -2.52
N GLN A 39 2.06 4.73 -1.51
CA GLN A 39 1.73 3.32 -1.25
C GLN A 39 0.99 2.67 -2.43
N ILE A 40 0.01 3.36 -3.00
CA ILE A 40 -0.76 2.89 -4.16
C ILE A 40 0.16 2.76 -5.38
N LYS A 41 1.05 3.73 -5.60
CA LYS A 41 2.02 3.69 -6.69
C LYS A 41 2.94 2.46 -6.56
N ARG A 42 3.45 2.19 -5.35
CA ARG A 42 4.27 1.00 -5.08
C ARG A 42 3.51 -0.30 -5.33
N ALA A 43 2.27 -0.39 -4.86
CA ALA A 43 1.43 -1.57 -5.12
C ALA A 43 1.23 -1.81 -6.62
N ARG A 44 0.90 -0.76 -7.38
CA ARG A 44 0.74 -0.84 -8.85
C ARG A 44 2.01 -1.34 -9.53
N LEU A 45 3.17 -0.83 -9.15
CA LEU A 45 4.46 -1.29 -9.69
C LEU A 45 4.66 -2.81 -9.49
N PHE A 46 4.30 -3.35 -8.33
CA PHE A 46 4.39 -4.80 -8.11
C PHE A 46 3.37 -5.59 -8.92
N PHE A 47 2.16 -5.07 -9.12
CA PHE A 47 1.18 -5.70 -10.01
C PHE A 47 1.67 -5.71 -11.47
N ASP A 48 2.16 -4.58 -11.97
CA ASP A 48 2.70 -4.47 -13.33
C ASP A 48 3.89 -5.41 -13.55
N GLU A 49 4.76 -5.58 -12.54
CA GLU A 49 5.87 -6.52 -12.62
C GLU A 49 5.41 -7.98 -12.57
N ALA A 50 4.45 -8.30 -11.69
CA ALA A 50 3.91 -9.65 -11.56
C ALA A 50 3.14 -10.10 -12.81
N GLU A 51 2.48 -9.17 -13.51
CA GLU A 51 1.75 -9.45 -14.74
C GLU A 51 2.64 -10.07 -15.82
N LYS A 52 3.91 -9.66 -15.90
CA LYS A 52 4.90 -10.25 -16.82
C LYS A 52 5.12 -11.75 -16.59
N GLY A 53 4.93 -12.22 -15.36
CA GLY A 53 5.08 -13.62 -14.98
C GLY A 53 3.83 -14.47 -15.21
N VAL A 54 2.69 -13.87 -15.58
CA VAL A 54 1.43 -14.60 -15.81
C VAL A 54 1.58 -15.62 -16.95
N THR A 55 2.41 -15.32 -17.96
CA THR A 55 2.70 -16.24 -19.07
C THR A 55 3.37 -17.54 -18.62
N GLU A 56 4.06 -17.52 -17.48
CA GLU A 56 4.77 -18.67 -16.93
C GLU A 56 3.86 -19.61 -16.12
N LEU A 57 2.62 -19.18 -15.84
CA LEU A 57 1.63 -20.00 -15.14
C LEU A 57 0.99 -21.03 -16.09
N ASN A 58 0.42 -22.09 -15.51
CA ASN A 58 -0.46 -23.02 -16.25
C ASN A 58 -1.57 -22.20 -16.95
N PRO A 59 -1.85 -22.44 -18.25
CA PRO A 59 -2.90 -21.72 -18.98
C PRO A 59 -4.25 -21.61 -18.25
N ALA A 60 -4.67 -22.66 -17.52
CA ALA A 60 -5.92 -22.65 -16.77
C ALA A 60 -5.92 -21.73 -15.53
N SER A 61 -4.75 -21.28 -15.10
CA SER A 61 -4.54 -20.39 -13.96
C SER A 61 -4.23 -18.95 -14.37
N ARG A 62 -4.14 -18.67 -15.68
CA ARG A 62 -3.95 -17.31 -16.19
C ARG A 62 -5.27 -16.57 -16.10
N TRP A 63 -5.22 -15.32 -15.64
CA TRP A 63 -6.36 -14.41 -15.78
C TRP A 63 -6.61 -14.15 -17.28
N PRO A 64 -7.87 -14.00 -17.75
CA PRO A 64 -8.19 -13.82 -19.17
C PRO A 64 -7.49 -12.64 -19.83
#